data_AF-A0A6A5F161-F1
#
_entry.id   AF-A0A6A5F161-F1
#
_cell.length_a   1.000
_cell.length_b   1.000
_cell.length_c   1.000
_cell.angle_alpha   90.00
_cell.angle_beta   90.00
_cell.angle_gamma   90.00
#
_symmetry.space_group_name_H-M   'P 1'
#
loop_
_entity.id
_entity.type
_entity.pdbx_description
1 polymer ?
#
loop_
_entity_poly.entity_id
_entity_poly.type
_entity_poly.pdbx_seq_one_letter_code
_entity_poly.pdbx_strand_id
1 'polypeptide(L)'
;MLVKLAVVLLVLSVLEQVVGSDNIDIHDSLPEKPASQKGRLSLQNTAEIQHCLVSAGDVGCGVFECFENNSCEIRGLQEICMTFLHNAGKFDSQGKSFIKDALKCMAHGLRHKFSCISRKCVSIKEMVFQLQRECYIKHNLCSAAKENVAVMVEMIHFQDLFPKGPYVELVNILLSCGEEVKEALTRSVRLQCEQNWGALCDSLSLCSSLAPSPAGSAAEHHRRPPPSHPEPEHPRPPRQGDKDKPAKAGFNAHPRSRSQGPRRQSPEAGVVAEQEDPEATGIRR
;
A
#
# COMPACT_ATOMS: atom_id res chain seq x y z
N MET A 1 -3.27 -32.50 -20.51
CA MET A 1 -2.29 -32.63 -19.41
C MET A 1 -0.86 -32.35 -19.88
N LEU A 2 -0.20 -33.26 -20.60
CA LEU A 2 1.22 -33.17 -20.99
C LEU A 2 1.71 -31.77 -21.44
N VAL A 3 1.00 -31.12 -22.37
CA VAL A 3 1.38 -29.77 -22.87
C VAL A 3 1.44 -28.71 -21.76
N LYS A 4 0.50 -28.73 -20.80
CA LYS A 4 0.56 -27.81 -19.64
C LYS A 4 1.74 -28.12 -18.72
N LEU A 5 2.07 -29.40 -18.55
CA LEU A 5 3.25 -29.83 -17.77
C LEU A 5 4.55 -29.35 -18.44
N ALA A 6 4.66 -29.46 -19.76
CA ALA A 6 5.81 -29.01 -20.53
C ALA A 6 5.99 -27.47 -20.46
N VAL A 7 4.90 -26.70 -20.51
CA VAL A 7 4.96 -25.23 -20.34
C VAL A 7 5.40 -24.86 -18.92
N VAL A 8 4.89 -25.52 -17.88
CA VAL A 8 5.33 -25.29 -16.50
C VAL A 8 6.81 -25.62 -16.32
N LEU A 9 7.27 -26.75 -16.87
CA LEU A 9 8.69 -27.14 -16.83
C LEU A 9 9.57 -26.13 -17.59
N LEU A 10 9.17 -25.64 -18.76
CA LEU A 10 9.89 -24.61 -19.50
C LEU A 10 9.99 -23.29 -18.72
N VAL A 11 8.90 -22.84 -18.09
CA VAL A 11 8.91 -21.62 -17.26
C VAL A 11 9.81 -21.80 -16.04
N LEU A 12 9.79 -22.96 -15.39
CA LEU A 12 10.71 -23.29 -14.30
C LEU A 12 12.18 -23.32 -14.76
N SER A 13 12.49 -23.93 -15.90
CA SER A 13 13.86 -23.96 -16.46
C SER A 13 14.39 -22.56 -16.80
N VAL A 14 13.54 -21.66 -17.31
CA VAL A 14 13.94 -20.26 -17.56
C VAL A 14 14.15 -19.49 -16.24
N LEU A 15 13.32 -19.73 -15.23
CA LEU A 15 13.52 -19.15 -13.89
C LEU A 15 14.80 -19.66 -13.23
N GLU A 16 15.12 -20.96 -13.35
CA GLU A 16 16.39 -21.50 -12.84
C GLU A 16 17.60 -20.98 -13.63
N GLN A 17 17.50 -20.70 -14.94
CA GLN A 17 18.58 -20.06 -15.70
C GLN A 17 18.84 -18.61 -15.26
N VAL A 18 17.80 -17.87 -14.85
CA VAL A 18 17.94 -16.51 -14.30
C VAL A 18 18.53 -16.50 -12.88
N VAL A 19 18.34 -17.58 -12.10
CA VAL A 19 18.85 -17.71 -10.73
C VAL A 19 20.21 -18.42 -10.66
N GLY A 20 20.50 -19.31 -11.61
CA GLY A 20 21.55 -20.34 -11.53
C GLY A 20 22.79 -20.11 -12.39
N SER A 21 23.03 -18.90 -12.88
CA SER A 21 24.24 -18.55 -13.65
C SER A 21 25.49 -18.32 -12.77
N ASP A 22 25.69 -19.11 -11.71
CA ASP A 22 26.98 -19.18 -11.00
C ASP A 22 27.97 -20.01 -11.84
N ASN A 23 29.19 -19.48 -11.99
CA ASN A 23 30.14 -19.82 -13.06
C ASN A 23 30.61 -21.29 -13.03
N ILE A 24 30.60 -21.96 -14.20
CA ILE A 24 31.47 -23.12 -14.48
C ILE A 24 32.48 -22.70 -15.55
N ASP A 25 33.69 -22.39 -15.11
CA ASP A 25 34.90 -22.41 -15.95
C ASP A 25 36.02 -23.08 -15.13
N ILE A 26 36.95 -23.75 -15.81
CA ILE A 26 37.97 -24.61 -15.18
C ILE A 26 39.33 -24.20 -15.73
N HIS A 27 40.03 -23.30 -15.02
CA HIS A 27 41.49 -23.28 -15.03
C HIS A 27 42.14 -22.60 -13.80
N ASP A 28 42.73 -23.46 -12.97
CA ASP A 28 43.99 -23.34 -12.22
C ASP A 28 44.39 -22.06 -11.41
N SER A 29 44.60 -22.29 -10.11
CA SER A 29 45.52 -21.60 -9.17
C SER A 29 45.13 -20.28 -8.44
N LEU A 30 45.57 -20.23 -7.16
CA LEU A 30 45.55 -19.12 -6.18
C LEU A 30 44.17 -18.72 -5.58
N PRO A 31 44.13 -18.12 -4.37
CA PRO A 31 43.75 -18.87 -3.18
C PRO A 31 42.36 -18.50 -2.62
N GLU A 32 41.79 -19.39 -1.81
CA GLU A 32 40.42 -19.28 -1.29
C GLU A 32 40.14 -17.94 -0.57
N LYS A 33 39.20 -17.17 -1.12
CA LYS A 33 38.57 -16.05 -0.43
C LYS A 33 37.24 -16.54 0.17
N PRO A 34 37.07 -16.56 1.50
CA PRO A 34 35.99 -17.33 2.12
C PRO A 34 34.60 -16.76 1.79
N ALA A 35 33.68 -17.64 1.37
CA ALA A 35 32.30 -17.34 0.96
C ALA A 35 31.38 -16.75 2.08
N SER A 36 31.95 -16.43 3.25
CA SER A 36 31.26 -15.92 4.43
C SER A 36 30.68 -14.50 4.29
N GLN A 37 31.07 -13.74 3.25
CA GLN A 37 30.70 -12.33 3.12
C GLN A 37 29.33 -12.06 2.47
N LYS A 38 28.78 -12.97 1.65
CA LYS A 38 27.50 -12.77 0.91
C LYS A 38 26.27 -12.56 1.82
N GLY A 39 26.38 -12.86 3.12
CA GLY A 39 25.34 -12.63 4.13
C GLY A 39 25.56 -11.44 5.07
N ARG A 40 26.57 -10.58 4.83
CA ARG A 40 26.91 -9.45 5.73
C ARG A 40 27.20 -8.16 4.96
N LEU A 41 26.83 -7.02 5.55
CA LEU A 41 27.19 -5.71 5.04
C LEU A 41 28.68 -5.44 5.29
N SER A 42 29.39 -4.91 4.29
CA SER A 42 30.81 -4.53 4.44
C SER A 42 30.97 -3.39 5.47
N LEU A 43 32.18 -3.21 6.02
CA LEU A 43 32.45 -2.08 6.91
C LEU A 43 32.28 -0.74 6.19
N GLN A 44 32.75 -0.66 4.94
CA GLN A 44 32.66 0.52 4.10
C GLN A 44 31.20 0.91 3.83
N ASN A 45 30.39 -0.03 3.32
CA ASN A 45 28.95 0.20 3.12
C ASN A 45 28.22 0.53 4.44
N THR A 46 28.67 0.02 5.59
CA THR A 46 28.06 0.39 6.87
C THR A 46 28.33 1.86 7.21
N ALA A 47 29.56 2.32 7.03
CA ALA A 47 29.94 3.72 7.27
C ALA A 47 29.27 4.68 6.26
N GLU A 48 29.20 4.29 4.98
CA GLU A 48 28.52 5.05 3.92
C GLU A 48 27.04 5.23 4.20
N ILE A 49 26.33 4.15 4.59
CA ILE A 49 24.91 4.23 4.95
C ILE A 49 24.71 5.01 6.25
N GLN A 50 25.57 4.85 7.27
CA GLN A 50 25.50 5.65 8.49
C GLN A 50 25.70 7.15 8.20
N HIS A 51 26.67 7.52 7.36
CA HIS A 51 26.89 8.90 6.94
C HIS A 51 25.68 9.44 6.15
N CYS A 52 25.22 8.69 5.13
CA CYS A 52 24.06 9.04 4.32
C CYS A 52 22.81 9.29 5.19
N LEU A 53 22.50 8.40 6.14
CA LEU A 53 21.35 8.56 7.03
C LEU A 53 21.45 9.77 7.96
N VAL A 54 22.65 10.20 8.35
CA VAL A 54 22.87 11.39 9.19
C VAL A 54 22.81 12.68 8.35
N SER A 55 23.31 12.67 7.11
CA SER A 55 23.24 13.82 6.19
C SER A 55 21.88 14.00 5.52
N ALA A 56 21.11 12.93 5.30
CA ALA A 56 19.80 12.97 4.65
C ALA A 56 18.73 13.61 5.56
N GLY A 57 17.96 14.54 5.01
CA GLY A 57 16.87 15.22 5.71
C GLY A 57 15.66 14.32 5.99
N ASP A 58 14.86 14.68 6.99
CA ASP A 58 13.64 13.96 7.40
C ASP A 58 12.41 14.22 6.50
N VAL A 59 12.62 14.78 5.30
CA VAL A 59 11.59 15.19 4.34
C VAL A 59 12.04 14.81 2.93
N GLY A 60 11.13 14.26 2.13
CA GLY A 60 11.47 13.67 0.83
C GLY A 60 11.94 12.22 0.96
N CYS A 61 12.63 11.71 -0.07
CA CYS A 61 12.97 10.28 -0.18
C CYS A 61 14.47 9.94 -0.04
N GLY A 62 15.37 10.92 0.08
CA GLY A 62 16.83 10.68 0.08
C GLY A 62 17.35 9.83 1.25
N VAL A 63 16.61 9.75 2.36
CA VAL A 63 16.92 8.84 3.48
C VAL A 63 16.74 7.35 3.13
N PHE A 64 15.94 7.06 2.10
CA PHE A 64 15.69 5.70 1.61
C PHE A 64 16.69 5.31 0.51
N GLU A 65 17.08 6.26 -0.33
CA GLU A 65 18.13 6.12 -1.35
C GLU A 65 19.46 5.59 -0.77
N CYS A 66 19.73 5.92 0.51
CA CYS A 66 20.83 5.35 1.28
C CYS A 66 20.91 3.80 1.25
N PHE A 67 19.82 3.08 0.97
CA PHE A 67 19.81 1.62 0.93
C PHE A 67 19.86 1.00 -0.48
N GLU A 68 19.74 1.77 -1.56
CA GLU A 68 19.57 1.17 -2.90
C GLU A 68 20.83 0.47 -3.44
N ASN A 69 22.02 0.93 -3.07
CA ASN A 69 23.30 0.35 -3.52
C ASN A 69 24.06 -0.36 -2.39
N ASN A 70 23.46 -1.42 -1.84
CA ASN A 70 24.04 -2.17 -0.72
C ASN A 70 24.01 -3.71 -0.92
N SER A 71 25.03 -4.40 -0.39
CA SER A 71 25.25 -5.85 -0.55
C SER A 71 24.23 -6.75 0.16
N CYS A 72 23.25 -6.17 0.85
CA CYS A 72 22.13 -6.86 1.48
C CYS A 72 20.80 -6.66 0.75
N GLU A 73 20.76 -6.08 -0.46
CA GLU A 73 19.56 -6.04 -1.32
C GLU A 73 18.32 -5.42 -0.64
N ILE A 74 18.47 -4.26 0.01
CA ILE A 74 17.41 -3.64 0.82
C ILE A 74 16.77 -2.49 0.04
N ARG A 75 16.30 -2.84 -1.16
CA ARG A 75 15.77 -1.93 -2.18
C ARG A 75 14.27 -1.69 -2.06
N GLY A 76 13.74 -0.66 -2.71
CA GLY A 76 12.30 -0.47 -2.89
C GLY A 76 11.65 0.55 -1.94
N LEU A 77 12.38 1.08 -0.95
CA LEU A 77 11.83 2.12 -0.06
C LEU A 77 11.83 3.50 -0.73
N GLN A 78 12.81 3.79 -1.59
CA GLN A 78 12.87 5.03 -2.34
C GLN A 78 11.70 5.10 -3.33
N GLU A 79 11.45 4.01 -4.05
CA GLU A 79 10.37 3.87 -5.02
C GLU A 79 9.01 4.03 -4.36
N ILE A 80 8.72 3.31 -3.27
CA ILE A 80 7.48 3.49 -2.49
C ILE A 80 7.29 4.94 -2.06
N CYS A 81 8.35 5.58 -1.54
CA CYS A 81 8.30 6.98 -1.15
C CYS A 81 7.97 7.90 -2.34
N MET A 82 8.62 7.69 -3.49
CA MET A 82 8.37 8.45 -4.72
C MET A 82 6.96 8.20 -5.26
N THR A 83 6.43 6.97 -5.22
CA THR A 83 5.05 6.65 -5.63
C THR A 83 4.03 7.33 -4.71
N PHE A 84 4.26 7.37 -3.39
CA PHE A 84 3.42 8.14 -2.46
C PHE A 84 3.49 9.64 -2.74
N LEU A 85 4.68 10.22 -2.92
CA LEU A 85 4.83 11.67 -3.18
C LEU A 85 4.25 12.09 -4.54
N HIS A 86 4.42 11.28 -5.59
CA HIS A 86 3.84 11.54 -6.91
C HIS A 86 2.29 11.51 -6.87
N ASN A 87 1.71 10.54 -6.15
CA ASN A 87 0.26 10.45 -6.00
C ASN A 87 -0.31 11.33 -4.88
N ALA A 88 0.53 11.97 -4.06
CA ALA A 88 0.13 12.76 -2.89
C ALA A 88 -0.92 13.84 -3.21
N GLY A 89 -0.93 14.40 -4.44
CA GLY A 89 -1.96 15.36 -4.86
C GLY A 89 -3.38 14.79 -4.83
N LYS A 90 -3.55 13.50 -5.21
CA LYS A 90 -4.83 12.78 -5.35
C LYS A 90 -5.44 12.36 -4.01
N PHE A 91 -4.61 12.17 -2.98
CA PHE A 91 -5.08 11.79 -1.64
C PHE A 91 -5.93 12.90 -0.99
N ASP A 92 -6.83 12.52 -0.09
CA ASP A 92 -7.53 13.42 0.80
C ASP A 92 -6.59 14.04 1.88
N SER A 93 -7.12 14.84 2.80
CA SER A 93 -6.33 15.44 3.89
C SER A 93 -5.76 14.39 4.86
N GLN A 94 -6.48 13.30 5.14
CA GLN A 94 -6.04 12.19 5.98
C GLN A 94 -4.89 11.43 5.32
N GLY A 95 -5.03 11.06 4.05
CA GLY A 95 -3.98 10.41 3.25
C GLY A 95 -2.72 11.27 3.10
N LYS A 96 -2.88 12.58 2.87
CA LYS A 96 -1.76 13.54 2.86
C LYS A 96 -1.02 13.59 4.21
N SER A 97 -1.73 13.52 5.34
CA SER A 97 -1.04 13.43 6.64
C SER A 97 -0.39 12.06 6.85
N PHE A 98 -1.05 10.95 6.50
CA PHE A 98 -0.46 9.61 6.56
C PHE A 98 0.88 9.56 5.82
N ILE A 99 0.94 10.02 4.56
CA ILE A 99 2.18 10.04 3.76
C ILE A 99 3.28 10.82 4.50
N LYS A 100 2.98 12.06 4.88
CA LYS A 100 3.91 12.97 5.56
C LYS A 100 4.44 12.39 6.88
N ASP A 101 3.56 11.84 7.71
CA ASP A 101 3.90 11.36 9.06
C ASP A 101 4.54 9.96 9.04
N ALA A 102 4.11 9.06 8.15
CA ALA A 102 4.68 7.71 8.01
C ALA A 102 6.07 7.73 7.35
N LEU A 103 6.28 8.53 6.30
CA LEU A 103 7.61 8.70 5.70
C LEU A 103 8.60 9.28 6.73
N LYS A 104 8.19 10.31 7.48
CA LYS A 104 9.00 10.89 8.57
C LYS A 104 9.28 9.90 9.70
N CYS A 105 8.30 9.05 10.05
CA CYS A 105 8.50 7.97 11.02
C CYS A 105 9.60 6.99 10.57
N MET A 106 9.57 6.57 9.30
CA MET A 106 10.59 5.67 8.76
C MET A 106 11.95 6.38 8.65
N ALA A 107 12.01 7.65 8.23
CA ALA A 107 13.25 8.43 8.16
C ALA A 107 14.00 8.48 9.50
N HIS A 108 13.31 8.92 10.56
CA HIS A 108 13.86 8.95 11.91
C HIS A 108 14.21 7.54 12.43
N GLY A 109 13.34 6.56 12.17
CA GLY A 109 13.54 5.18 12.60
C GLY A 109 14.77 4.52 11.96
N LEU A 110 15.04 4.77 10.68
CA LEU A 110 16.20 4.25 9.97
C LEU A 110 17.48 4.85 10.55
N ARG A 111 17.56 6.19 10.66
CA ARG A 111 18.73 6.89 11.27
C ARG A 111 19.01 6.38 12.68
N HIS A 112 17.97 6.19 13.51
CA HIS A 112 18.13 5.73 14.89
C HIS A 112 18.50 4.24 14.96
N LYS A 113 17.72 3.33 14.36
CA LYS A 113 17.92 1.87 14.49
C LYS A 113 19.18 1.39 13.77
N PHE A 114 19.57 1.99 12.63
CA PHE A 114 20.76 1.57 11.88
C PHE A 114 22.08 1.93 12.58
N SER A 115 22.08 2.89 13.52
CA SER A 115 23.27 3.24 14.32
C SER A 115 23.83 2.08 15.14
N CYS A 116 22.97 1.14 15.56
CA CYS A 116 23.29 0.05 16.49
C CYS A 116 22.97 -1.35 15.92
N ILE A 117 22.55 -1.46 14.65
CA ILE A 117 22.17 -2.75 14.05
C ILE A 117 23.40 -3.62 13.74
N SER A 118 23.25 -4.94 13.89
CA SER A 118 24.33 -5.87 13.48
C SER A 118 24.46 -5.91 11.95
N ARG A 119 25.69 -5.92 11.44
CA ARG A 119 26.02 -6.02 9.99
C ARG A 119 25.62 -7.36 9.32
N LYS A 120 24.69 -8.14 9.86
CA LYS A 120 24.10 -9.33 9.21
C LYS A 120 22.97 -8.87 8.31
N CYS A 121 22.97 -9.27 7.03
CA CYS A 121 21.94 -8.82 6.09
C CYS A 121 20.52 -9.19 6.54
N VAL A 122 20.34 -10.36 7.16
CA VAL A 122 19.07 -10.79 7.78
C VAL A 122 18.60 -9.80 8.84
N SER A 123 19.48 -9.35 9.75
CA SER A 123 19.13 -8.39 10.81
C SER A 123 18.76 -7.01 10.26
N ILE A 124 19.36 -6.59 9.14
CA ILE A 124 19.06 -5.29 8.53
C ILE A 124 17.74 -5.36 7.73
N LYS A 125 17.52 -6.42 6.92
CA LYS A 125 16.24 -6.66 6.24
C LYS A 125 15.09 -6.71 7.26
N GLU A 126 15.26 -7.47 8.34
CA GLU A 126 14.28 -7.56 9.45
C GLU A 126 14.01 -6.19 10.10
N MET A 127 15.06 -5.45 10.47
CA MET A 127 14.92 -4.11 11.07
C MET A 127 14.14 -3.15 10.17
N VAL A 128 14.36 -3.21 8.85
CA VAL A 128 13.66 -2.39 7.87
C VAL A 128 12.18 -2.78 7.72
N PHE A 129 11.86 -4.06 7.55
CA PHE A 129 10.46 -4.50 7.44
C PHE A 129 9.66 -4.26 8.73
N GLN A 130 10.26 -4.54 9.90
CA GLN A 130 9.70 -4.20 11.21
C GLN A 130 9.38 -2.71 11.31
N LEU A 131 10.33 -1.83 10.94
CA LEU A 131 10.12 -0.37 10.99
C LEU A 131 9.06 0.11 9.98
N GLN A 132 9.03 -0.44 8.77
CA GLN A 132 8.02 -0.12 7.77
C GLN A 132 6.61 -0.45 8.30
N ARG A 133 6.44 -1.65 8.85
CA ARG A 133 5.20 -2.12 9.49
C ARG A 133 4.82 -1.28 10.72
N GLU A 134 5.76 -1.01 11.62
CA GLU A 134 5.58 -0.13 12.78
C GLU A 134 5.01 1.23 12.36
N CYS A 135 5.63 1.89 11.38
CA CYS A 135 5.23 3.23 10.94
C CYS A 135 3.89 3.23 10.19
N TYR A 136 3.61 2.26 9.33
CA TYR A 136 2.31 2.16 8.65
C TYR A 136 1.14 1.92 9.62
N ILE A 137 1.34 1.06 10.64
CA ILE A 137 0.32 0.83 11.67
C ILE A 137 0.15 2.09 12.54
N LYS A 138 1.25 2.65 13.06
CA LYS A 138 1.26 3.83 13.93
C LYS A 138 0.59 5.06 13.31
N HIS A 139 0.70 5.22 11.99
CA HIS A 139 0.12 6.35 11.26
C HIS A 139 -1.19 6.03 10.53
N ASN A 140 -1.82 4.88 10.84
CA ASN A 140 -3.14 4.49 10.35
C ASN A 140 -3.26 4.35 8.81
N LEU A 141 -2.29 3.66 8.18
CA LEU A 141 -2.35 3.30 6.74
C LEU A 141 -3.73 2.75 6.34
N CYS A 142 -4.32 1.89 7.16
CA CYS A 142 -5.61 1.26 6.83
C CYS A 142 -6.81 2.22 6.83
N SER A 143 -6.75 3.35 7.54
CA SER A 143 -7.77 4.40 7.45
C SER A 143 -7.53 5.25 6.21
N ALA A 144 -6.28 5.64 5.94
CA ALA A 144 -5.90 6.33 4.70
C ALA A 144 -6.23 5.51 3.44
N ALA A 145 -6.11 4.17 3.50
CA ALA A 145 -6.44 3.28 2.40
C ALA A 145 -7.94 3.21 2.08
N LYS A 146 -8.80 3.27 3.11
CA LYS A 146 -10.27 3.24 2.94
C LYS A 146 -10.80 4.52 2.32
N GLU A 147 -10.35 5.68 2.80
CA GLU A 147 -10.80 6.96 2.23
C GLU A 147 -10.21 7.23 0.83
N ASN A 148 -9.25 6.42 0.36
CA ASN A 148 -8.51 6.64 -0.90
C ASN A 148 -8.29 5.34 -1.74
N VAL A 149 -9.24 4.39 -1.72
CA VAL A 149 -9.09 3.06 -2.38
C VAL A 149 -8.60 3.17 -3.82
N ALA A 150 -9.17 4.09 -4.62
CA ALA A 150 -8.80 4.28 -6.02
C ALA A 150 -7.33 4.68 -6.20
N VAL A 151 -6.78 5.52 -5.31
CA VAL A 151 -5.37 5.94 -5.35
C VAL A 151 -4.46 4.80 -4.91
N MET A 152 -4.86 4.03 -3.89
CA MET A 152 -4.11 2.82 -3.48
C MET A 152 -4.07 1.77 -4.60
N VAL A 153 -5.14 1.64 -5.38
CA VAL A 153 -5.21 0.76 -6.56
C VAL A 153 -4.30 1.21 -7.71
N GLU A 154 -4.20 2.53 -7.94
CA GLU A 154 -3.30 3.10 -8.95
C GLU A 154 -1.82 3.04 -8.52
N MET A 155 -1.55 2.99 -7.21
CA MET A 155 -0.19 2.95 -6.66
C MET A 155 0.50 1.59 -6.70
N ILE A 156 -0.23 0.50 -6.95
CA ILE A 156 0.31 -0.88 -6.89
C ILE A 156 0.30 -1.49 -8.29
N HIS A 157 1.48 -1.82 -8.82
CA HIS A 157 1.62 -2.55 -10.08
C HIS A 157 2.06 -3.99 -9.81
N PHE A 158 1.60 -4.92 -10.64
CA PHE A 158 1.96 -6.33 -10.60
C PHE A 158 3.48 -6.56 -10.65
N GLN A 159 4.21 -5.69 -11.35
CA GLN A 159 5.68 -5.73 -11.44
C GLN A 159 6.35 -5.44 -10.09
N ASP A 160 5.78 -4.54 -9.28
CA ASP A 160 6.33 -4.13 -7.97
C ASP A 160 6.26 -5.26 -6.92
N LEU A 161 5.54 -6.35 -7.22
CA LEU A 161 5.39 -7.53 -6.36
C LEU A 161 6.56 -8.53 -6.49
N PHE A 162 7.45 -8.34 -7.46
CA PHE A 162 8.55 -9.25 -7.76
C PHE A 162 9.86 -8.47 -8.01
N PRO A 163 10.95 -8.71 -7.25
CA PRO A 163 11.13 -9.71 -6.19
C PRO A 163 10.48 -9.31 -4.85
N LYS A 164 10.51 -10.23 -3.88
CA LYS A 164 10.01 -9.96 -2.51
C LYS A 164 10.82 -8.85 -1.83
N GLY A 165 10.14 -7.76 -1.49
CA GLY A 165 10.73 -6.59 -0.82
C GLY A 165 9.67 -5.70 -0.16
N PRO A 166 10.00 -4.43 0.15
CA PRO A 166 9.12 -3.49 0.84
C PRO A 166 7.73 -3.28 0.20
N TYR A 167 7.60 -3.43 -1.12
CA TYR A 167 6.30 -3.33 -1.81
C TYR A 167 5.37 -4.48 -1.43
N VAL A 168 5.90 -5.71 -1.36
CA VAL A 168 5.12 -6.88 -0.93
C VAL A 168 4.68 -6.73 0.53
N GLU A 169 5.52 -6.13 1.38
CA GLU A 169 5.15 -5.84 2.77
C GLU A 169 4.06 -4.76 2.89
N LEU A 170 4.14 -3.68 2.10
CA LEU A 170 3.07 -2.68 1.97
C LEU A 170 1.75 -3.33 1.53
N VAL A 171 1.78 -4.18 0.50
CA VAL A 171 0.59 -4.85 -0.05
C VAL A 171 0.01 -5.87 0.95
N ASN A 172 0.83 -6.64 1.67
CA ASN A 172 0.37 -7.54 2.73
C ASN A 172 -0.41 -6.79 3.83
N ILE A 173 0.05 -5.58 4.20
CA ILE A 173 -0.63 -4.74 5.18
C ILE A 173 -1.93 -4.17 4.60
N LEU A 174 -1.91 -3.66 3.35
CA LEU A 174 -3.10 -3.16 2.66
C LEU A 174 -4.21 -4.21 2.50
N LEU A 175 -3.86 -5.44 2.12
CA LEU A 175 -4.80 -6.58 2.03
C LEU A 175 -5.43 -6.95 3.39
N SER A 176 -4.83 -6.50 4.50
CA SER A 176 -5.31 -6.70 5.86
C SER A 176 -6.20 -5.55 6.38
N CYS A 177 -6.35 -4.46 5.62
CA CYS A 177 -7.03 -3.25 6.10
C CYS A 177 -8.57 -3.31 6.06
N GLY A 178 -9.14 -4.16 5.22
CA GLY A 178 -10.59 -4.38 5.09
C GLY A 178 -10.97 -4.93 3.71
N GLU A 179 -12.13 -5.59 3.63
CA GLU A 179 -12.54 -6.33 2.42
C GLU A 179 -12.63 -5.46 1.15
N GLU A 180 -13.06 -4.19 1.25
CA GLU A 180 -13.10 -3.27 0.10
C GLU A 180 -11.70 -3.01 -0.50
N VAL A 181 -10.74 -2.60 0.36
CA VAL A 181 -9.34 -2.36 -0.05
C VAL A 181 -8.71 -3.63 -0.61
N LYS A 182 -8.95 -4.76 0.07
CA LYS A 182 -8.45 -6.08 -0.27
C LYS A 182 -9.00 -6.57 -1.62
N GLU A 183 -10.31 -6.47 -1.85
CA GLU A 183 -10.93 -6.88 -3.11
C GLU A 183 -10.51 -5.97 -4.26
N ALA A 184 -10.47 -4.64 -4.04
CA ALA A 184 -10.04 -3.69 -5.05
C ALA A 184 -8.59 -3.92 -5.50
N LEU A 185 -7.66 -4.12 -4.56
CA LEU A 185 -6.27 -4.46 -4.86
C LEU A 185 -6.13 -5.84 -5.52
N THR A 186 -6.79 -6.87 -4.98
CA THR A 186 -6.74 -8.23 -5.56
C THR A 186 -7.26 -8.23 -7.00
N ARG A 187 -8.33 -7.50 -7.27
CA ARG A 187 -8.91 -7.33 -8.61
C ARG A 187 -7.96 -6.57 -9.55
N SER A 188 -7.34 -5.48 -9.09
CA SER A 188 -6.35 -4.73 -9.87
C SER A 188 -5.13 -5.57 -10.24
N VAL A 189 -4.50 -6.20 -9.24
CA VAL A 189 -3.32 -7.06 -9.41
C VAL A 189 -3.64 -8.24 -10.34
N ARG A 190 -4.84 -8.83 -10.24
CA ARG A 190 -5.30 -9.87 -11.18
C ARG A 190 -5.43 -9.34 -12.61
N LEU A 191 -6.06 -8.19 -12.82
CA LEU A 191 -6.22 -7.60 -14.17
C LEU A 191 -4.88 -7.22 -14.80
N GLN A 192 -3.94 -6.66 -14.02
CA GLN A 192 -2.57 -6.38 -14.47
C GLN A 192 -1.80 -7.68 -14.79
N CYS A 193 -1.97 -8.72 -13.98
CA CYS A 193 -1.41 -10.06 -14.22
C CYS A 193 -1.96 -10.68 -15.53
N GLU A 194 -3.26 -10.58 -15.79
CA GLU A 194 -3.89 -11.00 -17.04
C GLU A 194 -3.42 -10.17 -18.25
N GLN A 195 -3.13 -8.88 -18.08
CA GLN A 195 -2.56 -8.02 -19.13
C GLN A 195 -1.09 -8.35 -19.44
N ASN A 196 -0.25 -8.57 -18.42
CA ASN A 196 1.17 -8.84 -18.60
C ASN A 196 1.50 -10.30 -18.95
N TRP A 197 0.68 -11.28 -18.53
CA TRP A 197 0.96 -12.72 -18.65
C TRP A 197 -0.15 -13.53 -19.33
N GLY A 198 -1.31 -12.93 -19.65
CA GLY A 198 -2.42 -13.61 -20.31
C GLY A 198 -2.94 -14.81 -19.52
N ALA A 199 -3.27 -15.90 -20.23
CA ALA A 199 -3.75 -17.17 -19.65
C ALA A 199 -2.75 -17.89 -18.72
N LEU A 200 -1.50 -17.41 -18.59
CA LEU A 200 -0.61 -17.87 -17.52
C LEU A 200 -1.08 -17.34 -16.15
N CYS A 201 -1.76 -16.20 -16.08
CA CYS A 201 -2.26 -15.64 -14.81
C CYS A 201 -3.27 -16.59 -14.11
N ASP A 202 -4.24 -17.13 -14.85
CA ASP A 202 -5.15 -18.17 -14.32
C ASP A 202 -4.38 -19.43 -13.85
N SER A 203 -3.25 -19.72 -14.50
CA SER A 203 -2.38 -20.85 -14.14
C SER A 203 -1.47 -20.56 -12.93
N LEU A 204 -1.36 -19.30 -12.50
CA LEU A 204 -0.73 -18.89 -11.24
C LEU A 204 -1.75 -18.80 -10.09
N SER A 205 -3.05 -18.71 -10.40
CA SER A 205 -4.17 -18.67 -9.43
C SER A 205 -4.47 -20.03 -8.75
N LEU A 206 -3.48 -20.93 -8.66
CA LEU A 206 -3.63 -22.31 -8.18
C LEU A 206 -3.92 -22.46 -6.66
N CYS A 207 -3.99 -21.35 -5.92
CA CYS A 207 -4.27 -21.33 -4.47
C CYS A 207 -5.58 -20.57 -4.11
N SER A 208 -6.57 -20.55 -4.99
CA SER A 208 -7.89 -19.94 -4.71
C SER A 208 -9.08 -20.88 -4.96
N SER A 209 -8.88 -22.20 -4.85
CA SER A 209 -9.93 -23.22 -4.98
C SER A 209 -10.49 -23.69 -3.62
N LEU A 210 -11.05 -22.76 -2.84
CA LEU A 210 -11.94 -23.05 -1.70
C LEU A 210 -13.24 -22.25 -1.82
N ALA A 211 -13.94 -22.43 -2.94
CA ALA A 211 -15.33 -22.03 -3.13
C ALA A 211 -16.22 -23.29 -3.23
N PRO A 212 -17.45 -23.31 -2.69
CA PRO A 212 -18.30 -24.52 -2.72
C PRO A 212 -18.74 -24.90 -4.14
N SER A 213 -18.78 -26.21 -4.41
CA SER A 213 -19.25 -26.73 -5.70
C SER A 213 -20.76 -26.52 -5.90
N PRO A 214 -21.21 -26.00 -7.06
CA PRO A 214 -22.64 -25.91 -7.37
C PRO A 214 -23.23 -27.27 -7.77
N ALA A 215 -24.27 -27.69 -7.04
CA ALA A 215 -25.32 -28.65 -7.37
C ALA A 215 -25.01 -29.85 -8.32
N GLY A 216 -24.90 -31.05 -7.74
CA GLY A 216 -25.05 -32.33 -8.45
C GLY A 216 -26.36 -33.03 -8.09
N SER A 217 -27.48 -32.69 -8.75
CA SER A 217 -28.79 -33.29 -8.46
C SER A 217 -29.02 -34.58 -9.25
N ALA A 218 -28.93 -35.74 -8.57
CA ALA A 218 -29.50 -36.99 -9.07
C ALA A 218 -30.98 -37.08 -8.66
N ALA A 219 -31.84 -37.51 -9.58
CA ALA A 219 -33.28 -37.61 -9.37
C ALA A 219 -33.77 -39.03 -9.70
N GLU A 220 -34.73 -39.54 -8.93
CA GLU A 220 -35.50 -40.71 -9.33
C GLU A 220 -36.99 -40.57 -9.03
N HIS A 221 -37.80 -41.42 -9.66
CA HIS A 221 -39.18 -41.15 -10.06
C HIS A 221 -40.21 -40.97 -8.93
N HIS A 222 -41.25 -40.16 -9.20
CA HIS A 222 -42.59 -40.73 -9.46
C HIS A 222 -43.54 -39.86 -10.33
N ARG A 223 -44.29 -40.58 -11.18
CA ARG A 223 -45.37 -40.28 -12.16
C ARG A 223 -46.08 -38.91 -12.25
N ARG A 224 -46.36 -38.52 -13.51
CA ARG A 224 -47.49 -37.69 -14.04
C ARG A 224 -48.57 -38.64 -14.64
N PRO A 225 -49.78 -38.24 -15.16
CA PRO A 225 -50.08 -37.05 -16.00
C PRO A 225 -51.48 -36.37 -15.66
N PRO A 226 -52.26 -35.67 -16.53
CA PRO A 226 -52.71 -34.30 -16.22
C PRO A 226 -54.25 -34.01 -16.49
N PRO A 227 -54.77 -32.93 -17.15
CA PRO A 227 -55.85 -32.09 -16.55
C PRO A 227 -57.11 -31.78 -17.44
N SER A 228 -58.07 -31.00 -16.91
CA SER A 228 -59.23 -30.43 -17.66
C SER A 228 -59.82 -29.11 -17.06
N HIS A 229 -60.54 -28.33 -17.90
CA HIS A 229 -61.13 -26.97 -17.71
C HIS A 229 -62.63 -26.97 -17.25
N PRO A 230 -63.42 -25.85 -17.18
CA PRO A 230 -63.24 -24.54 -16.51
C PRO A 230 -64.53 -23.90 -15.84
N GLU A 231 -64.38 -22.77 -15.12
CA GLU A 231 -65.40 -21.67 -14.89
C GLU A 231 -66.77 -21.95 -14.17
N PRO A 232 -67.65 -20.96 -13.83
CA PRO A 232 -67.52 -19.47 -13.75
C PRO A 232 -68.14 -18.79 -12.47
N GLU A 233 -68.25 -17.44 -12.51
CA GLU A 233 -69.23 -16.53 -11.83
C GLU A 233 -68.89 -15.72 -10.53
N HIS A 234 -69.65 -14.64 -10.35
CA HIS A 234 -69.53 -13.49 -9.41
C HIS A 234 -70.98 -12.97 -9.12
N PRO A 235 -71.30 -12.27 -7.99
CA PRO A 235 -71.18 -10.80 -7.99
C PRO A 235 -71.01 -10.08 -6.61
N ARG A 236 -71.03 -8.74 -6.65
CA ARG A 236 -70.87 -7.69 -5.58
C ARG A 236 -72.25 -7.06 -5.20
N PRO A 237 -72.42 -5.87 -4.53
CA PRO A 237 -71.54 -4.93 -3.77
C PRO A 237 -72.08 -4.71 -2.29
N PRO A 238 -72.51 -3.55 -1.70
CA PRO A 238 -72.11 -2.11 -1.75
C PRO A 238 -72.11 -1.27 -0.41
N ARG A 239 -71.30 -0.17 -0.36
CA ARG A 239 -71.58 1.16 0.29
C ARG A 239 -71.67 1.26 1.85
N GLN A 240 -71.57 2.43 2.54
CA GLN A 240 -71.23 3.85 2.22
C GLN A 240 -70.54 4.53 3.45
N GLY A 241 -69.68 5.56 3.30
CA GLY A 241 -69.99 7.00 3.58
C GLY A 241 -69.66 7.45 5.03
N ASP A 242 -69.42 8.72 5.41
CA ASP A 242 -69.13 9.97 4.67
C ASP A 242 -68.58 11.09 5.64
N LYS A 243 -67.60 11.91 5.18
CA LYS A 243 -67.27 13.36 5.50
C LYS A 243 -67.26 13.91 6.98
N ASP A 244 -66.82 15.14 7.33
CA ASP A 244 -66.37 16.35 6.60
C ASP A 244 -65.31 17.24 7.37
N LYS A 245 -64.98 18.44 6.85
CA LYS A 245 -63.99 19.48 7.31
C LYS A 245 -64.62 20.54 8.30
N PRO A 246 -64.15 21.82 8.55
CA PRO A 246 -62.96 22.62 8.09
C PRO A 246 -62.29 23.70 9.03
N ALA A 247 -61.21 24.33 8.52
CA ALA A 247 -60.69 25.71 8.79
C ALA A 247 -59.91 25.96 10.14
N LYS A 248 -59.16 27.08 10.39
CA LYS A 248 -59.03 28.42 9.74
C LYS A 248 -57.73 29.20 10.15
N ALA A 249 -57.05 29.90 9.21
CA ALA A 249 -56.12 31.08 9.32
C ALA A 249 -54.97 31.16 10.39
N GLY A 250 -53.89 31.96 10.26
CA GLY A 250 -53.36 32.79 9.15
C GLY A 250 -52.27 33.85 9.59
N PHE A 251 -51.60 34.48 8.60
CA PHE A 251 -50.79 35.74 8.63
C PHE A 251 -49.33 35.84 9.17
N ASN A 252 -48.44 36.27 8.24
CA ASN A 252 -47.36 37.29 8.31
C ASN A 252 -46.49 37.53 9.57
N ALA A 253 -45.15 37.57 9.40
CA ALA A 253 -44.38 38.83 9.36
C ALA A 253 -42.84 38.65 9.18
N HIS A 254 -42.17 39.68 8.63
CA HIS A 254 -40.72 39.90 8.65
C HIS A 254 -40.49 41.36 9.13
N PRO A 255 -39.45 41.67 9.92
CA PRO A 255 -38.38 42.54 9.38
C PRO A 255 -36.96 42.32 9.98
N ARG A 256 -36.04 43.22 9.61
CA ARG A 256 -34.58 43.22 9.87
C ARG A 256 -34.16 43.83 11.22
N SER A 257 -33.03 43.36 11.78
CA SER A 257 -31.88 44.16 12.28
C SER A 257 -30.72 43.19 12.62
N ARG A 258 -29.41 43.36 12.34
CA ARG A 258 -28.46 44.47 12.10
C ARG A 258 -27.82 45.11 13.36
N SER A 259 -26.73 44.52 13.85
CA SER A 259 -25.62 45.24 14.50
C SER A 259 -24.36 44.37 14.68
N GLN A 260 -23.19 44.94 14.34
CA GLN A 260 -21.85 44.89 15.01
C GLN A 260 -21.29 43.53 15.52
N GLY A 261 -19.97 43.26 15.56
CA GLY A 261 -18.77 44.04 15.21
C GLY A 261 -17.49 43.18 15.42
N PRO A 262 -16.30 43.59 14.92
CA PRO A 262 -15.19 42.65 14.70
C PRO A 262 -14.03 42.72 15.73
N ARG A 263 -13.27 41.62 15.84
CA ARG A 263 -11.80 41.63 16.08
C ARG A 263 -11.15 40.28 15.76
N ARG A 264 -10.22 40.29 14.80
CA ARG A 264 -9.04 39.40 14.75
C ARG A 264 -7.83 40.29 14.52
N GLN A 265 -6.73 40.03 15.20
CA GLN A 265 -5.43 40.64 14.91
C GLN A 265 -4.50 39.54 14.38
N SER A 266 -3.63 39.92 13.45
CA SER A 266 -2.54 39.09 12.95
C SER A 266 -1.24 39.87 13.14
N PRO A 267 -0.16 39.25 13.63
CA PRO A 267 1.18 39.82 13.61
C PRO A 267 1.94 39.34 12.36
N GLU A 268 2.34 40.27 11.50
CA GLU A 268 3.40 40.05 10.51
C GLU A 268 4.72 40.65 11.00
N ALA A 269 5.83 40.30 10.36
CA ALA A 269 7.18 40.62 10.81
C ALA A 269 7.83 41.82 10.10
N GLY A 270 8.72 42.51 10.81
CA GLY A 270 9.73 43.44 10.30
C GLY A 270 10.93 43.39 11.26
N VAL A 271 12.05 42.76 10.91
CA VAL A 271 13.14 43.29 10.06
C VAL A 271 13.84 44.49 10.72
N VAL A 272 15.00 44.21 11.32
CA VAL A 272 16.10 45.16 11.54
C VAL A 272 17.42 44.42 11.29
N ALA A 273 18.20 44.92 10.35
CA ALA A 273 19.65 44.77 10.26
C ALA A 273 20.24 46.17 10.59
N GLU A 274 21.51 46.41 10.88
CA GLU A 274 22.77 45.64 10.73
C GLU A 274 23.84 46.40 11.56
N GLN A 275 24.82 45.73 12.20
CA GLN A 275 26.16 46.33 12.42
C GLN A 275 27.22 45.26 12.76
N GLU A 276 28.50 45.60 12.57
CA GLU A 276 29.64 44.68 12.41
C GLU A 276 30.52 44.47 13.67
N ASP A 277 31.50 43.58 13.49
CA ASP A 277 32.64 43.12 14.32
C ASP A 277 33.65 44.26 14.69
N PRO A 278 34.79 44.08 15.41
CA PRO A 278 35.38 42.84 15.95
C PRO A 278 36.02 42.88 17.37
N GLU A 279 36.65 41.76 17.77
CA GLU A 279 38.06 41.63 18.26
C GLU A 279 38.31 40.75 19.53
N ALA A 280 39.54 40.21 19.61
CA ALA A 280 40.35 39.89 20.80
C ALA A 280 40.08 38.62 21.67
N THR A 281 40.77 37.53 21.31
CA THR A 281 41.62 36.65 22.17
C THR A 281 41.26 36.32 23.64
N GLY A 282 41.27 35.02 24.00
CA GLY A 282 41.40 34.57 25.40
C GLY A 282 41.69 33.07 25.60
N ILE A 283 42.93 32.70 25.95
CA ILE A 283 43.34 31.32 26.27
C ILE A 283 43.49 31.14 27.79
N ARG A 284 42.82 30.15 28.42
CA ARG A 284 43.44 29.18 29.38
C ARG A 284 42.49 28.22 30.11
N ARG A 285 43.05 27.01 30.33
CA ARG A 285 42.74 25.98 31.35
C ARG A 285 41.37 25.33 31.29
#